data_AF-A0A940KMT0-F1
#
_entry.id   AF-A0A940KMT0-F1
#
_cell.length_a   1.000
_cell.length_b   1.000
_cell.length_c   1.000
_cell.angle_alpha   90.00
_cell.angle_beta   90.00
_cell.angle_gamma   90.00
#
_symmetry.space_group_name_H-M   'P 1'
#
loop_
_entity.id
_entity.type
_entity.pdbx_description
1 polymer ?
#
loop_
_entity_poly.entity_id
_entity_poly.type
_entity_poly.pdbx_seq_one_letter_code
_entity_poly.pdbx_strand_id
1 'polypeptide(L)'
;MRPLILFFSFALILGGCQRDKDDYVIGSVVEKGGCLADTYLVEIPGASTAKMPFLCEPAAPLSTLRNCGNSVFIRLPASLAIPGKEIRFVYAGTEPSCLSYSFAPQHITVKSLRAD
;
A
#
# COMPACT_ATOMS: atom_id res chain seq x y z
N MET A 1 34.93 -14.77 46.34
CA MET A 1 34.40 -15.51 45.17
C MET A 1 33.11 -14.83 44.72
N ARG A 2 33.20 -13.91 43.76
CA ARG A 2 32.03 -13.24 43.14
C ARG A 2 32.30 -13.15 41.64
N PRO A 3 31.77 -14.10 40.86
CA PRO A 3 31.28 -13.72 39.55
C PRO A 3 30.01 -14.52 39.24
N LEU A 4 28.85 -13.99 39.60
CA LEU A 4 27.56 -14.60 39.21
C LEU A 4 26.57 -13.56 38.69
N ILE A 5 27.07 -12.39 38.25
CA ILE A 5 26.26 -11.26 37.78
C ILE A 5 26.42 -11.03 36.26
N LEU A 6 27.32 -11.75 35.59
CA LEU A 6 27.59 -11.55 34.16
C LEU A 6 26.68 -12.34 33.21
N PHE A 7 25.87 -13.28 33.72
CA PHE A 7 25.02 -14.12 32.86
C PHE A 7 23.62 -13.55 32.59
N PHE A 8 23.19 -12.52 33.32
CA PHE A 8 21.84 -11.96 33.16
C PHE A 8 21.74 -10.87 32.08
N SER A 9 22.87 -10.36 31.59
CA SER A 9 22.91 -9.26 30.62
C SER A 9 22.79 -9.71 29.16
N PHE A 10 22.87 -11.02 28.87
CA PHE A 10 22.91 -11.53 27.50
C PHE A 10 21.55 -12.00 26.96
N ALA A 11 20.51 -12.07 27.80
CA ALA A 11 19.21 -12.62 27.42
C ALA A 11 18.26 -11.63 26.70
N LEU A 12 18.64 -10.35 26.56
CA LEU A 12 17.75 -9.29 26.05
C LEU A 12 17.98 -8.89 24.59
N ILE A 13 18.93 -9.50 23.87
CA ILE A 13 19.29 -9.08 22.50
C ILE A 13 18.58 -9.90 21.41
N LEU A 14 17.67 -10.81 21.77
CA LEU A 14 16.80 -11.54 20.83
C LEU A 14 15.47 -10.82 20.57
N GLY A 15 15.46 -9.49 20.64
CA GLY A 15 14.42 -8.66 20.04
C GLY A 15 14.49 -8.77 18.52
N GLY A 16 14.06 -9.93 18.02
CA GLY A 16 14.11 -10.28 16.61
C GLY A 16 13.43 -9.20 15.77
N CYS A 17 14.10 -8.81 14.69
CA CYS A 17 13.46 -8.10 13.58
C CYS A 17 12.26 -8.93 13.15
N GLN A 18 11.07 -8.51 13.56
CA GLN A 18 9.81 -9.05 13.08
C GLN A 18 9.75 -8.67 11.61
N ARG A 19 10.18 -9.60 10.74
CA ARG A 19 10.06 -9.43 9.28
C ARG A 19 8.59 -9.22 9.00
N ASP A 20 8.24 -8.03 8.50
CA ASP A 20 6.88 -7.68 8.15
C ASP A 20 6.26 -8.83 7.33
N LYS A 21 5.21 -9.45 7.87
CA LYS A 21 4.52 -10.58 7.25
C LYS A 21 3.46 -10.15 6.25
N ASP A 22 3.14 -8.86 6.21
CA ASP A 22 2.10 -8.35 5.34
C ASP A 22 2.66 -8.13 3.93
N ASP A 23 1.92 -8.60 2.91
CA ASP A 23 2.26 -8.38 1.51
C ASP A 23 1.92 -6.93 1.11
N TYR A 24 2.94 -6.07 1.13
CA TYR A 24 2.79 -4.67 0.75
C TYR A 24 2.72 -4.51 -0.78
N VAL A 25 1.81 -3.66 -1.21
CA VAL A 25 1.78 -3.08 -2.55
C VAL A 25 2.54 -1.76 -2.51
N ILE A 26 3.41 -1.56 -3.49
CA ILE A 26 4.17 -0.32 -3.68
C ILE A 26 3.45 0.51 -4.74
N GLY A 27 3.27 1.79 -4.48
CA GLY A 27 2.72 2.71 -5.46
C GLY A 27 3.19 4.14 -5.26
N SER A 28 3.01 4.95 -6.30
CA SER A 28 3.37 6.37 -6.30
C SER A 28 2.12 7.23 -6.22
N VAL A 29 2.12 8.19 -5.30
CA VAL A 29 1.05 9.17 -5.17
C VAL A 29 1.07 10.08 -6.38
N VAL A 30 -0.08 10.25 -7.02
CA VAL A 30 -0.21 11.03 -8.24
C VAL A 30 -0.86 12.38 -7.96
N GLU A 31 -2.13 12.37 -7.60
CA GLU A 31 -2.93 13.58 -7.43
C GLU A 31 -4.09 13.33 -6.46
N LYS A 32 -4.61 14.41 -5.88
CA LYS A 32 -5.82 14.34 -5.06
C LYS A 32 -7.03 14.16 -5.98
N GLY A 33 -7.91 13.21 -5.65
CA GLY A 33 -9.11 12.92 -6.45
C GLY A 33 -9.98 11.87 -5.78
N GLY A 34 -10.98 11.37 -6.50
CA GLY A 34 -11.91 10.36 -5.98
C GLY A 34 -13.14 10.95 -5.28
N CYS A 35 -13.98 10.08 -4.74
CA CYS A 35 -15.29 10.47 -4.17
C CYS A 35 -15.25 10.96 -2.73
N LEU A 36 -14.16 10.67 -1.99
CA LEU A 36 -14.02 11.04 -0.59
C LEU A 36 -12.94 12.10 -0.38
N ALA A 37 -13.08 12.85 0.72
CA ALA A 37 -12.01 13.71 1.20
C ALA A 37 -10.72 12.92 1.43
N ASP A 38 -9.59 13.59 1.16
CA ASP A 38 -8.23 13.08 1.39
C ASP A 38 -7.90 11.79 0.65
N THR A 39 -8.57 11.60 -0.48
CA THR A 39 -8.33 10.50 -1.39
C THR A 39 -7.39 10.93 -2.51
N TYR A 40 -6.46 10.05 -2.85
CA TYR A 40 -5.41 10.30 -3.82
C TYR A 40 -5.34 9.13 -4.78
N LEU A 41 -5.11 9.44 -6.05
CA LEU A 41 -4.78 8.44 -7.05
C LEU A 41 -3.36 7.94 -6.77
N VAL A 42 -3.21 6.63 -6.70
CA VAL A 42 -1.94 5.95 -6.51
C VAL A 42 -1.72 5.04 -7.71
N GLU A 43 -0.62 5.26 -8.40
CA GLU A 43 -0.18 4.45 -9.54
C GLU A 43 0.68 3.30 -9.05
N ILE A 44 0.43 2.09 -9.56
CA ILE A 44 1.11 0.87 -9.12
C ILE A 44 1.98 0.35 -10.27
N PRO A 45 3.31 0.54 -10.21
CA PRO A 45 4.21 0.01 -11.22
C PRO A 45 4.21 -1.53 -11.18
N GLY A 46 4.19 -2.17 -12.36
CA GLY A 46 4.14 -3.64 -12.43
C GLY A 46 2.83 -4.25 -11.93
N ALA A 47 1.74 -3.47 -11.96
CA ALA A 47 0.41 -3.90 -11.61
C ALA A 47 0.02 -5.25 -12.23
N SER A 48 -0.54 -6.14 -11.42
CA SER A 48 -0.96 -7.47 -11.83
C SER A 48 -2.24 -7.85 -11.10
N THR A 49 -3.32 -8.04 -11.84
CA THR A 49 -4.63 -8.46 -11.29
C THR A 49 -4.57 -9.79 -10.57
N ALA A 50 -3.66 -10.69 -10.98
CA ALA A 50 -3.41 -11.95 -10.29
C ALA A 50 -2.88 -11.79 -8.86
N LYS A 51 -2.14 -10.70 -8.58
CA LYS A 51 -1.59 -10.39 -7.25
C LYS A 51 -2.43 -9.35 -6.50
N MET A 52 -3.18 -8.54 -7.24
CA MET A 52 -3.88 -7.36 -6.75
C MET A 52 -5.34 -7.42 -7.23
N PRO A 53 -6.19 -8.18 -6.53
CA PRO A 53 -7.57 -8.46 -6.97
C PRO A 53 -8.47 -7.21 -6.98
N PHE A 54 -8.04 -6.12 -6.36
CA PHE A 54 -8.72 -4.82 -6.40
C PHE A 54 -8.53 -4.10 -7.76
N LEU A 55 -7.56 -4.51 -8.58
CA LEU A 55 -7.38 -4.02 -9.94
C LEU A 55 -8.32 -4.73 -10.91
N CYS A 56 -8.74 -4.03 -11.95
CA CYS A 56 -9.53 -4.62 -13.02
C CYS A 56 -8.64 -5.27 -14.08
N GLU A 57 -9.10 -6.35 -14.70
CA GLU A 57 -8.49 -6.83 -15.94
C GLU A 57 -8.66 -5.75 -17.01
N PRO A 58 -7.57 -5.23 -17.58
CA PRO A 58 -7.69 -4.21 -18.60
C PRO A 58 -8.20 -4.88 -19.88
N ALA A 59 -9.16 -4.25 -20.56
CA ALA A 59 -9.72 -4.76 -21.82
C ALA A 59 -8.69 -4.77 -22.98
N ALA A 60 -7.54 -4.12 -22.78
CA ALA A 60 -6.42 -4.02 -23.70
C ALA A 60 -5.10 -4.07 -22.88
N PRO A 61 -3.94 -4.36 -23.48
CA PRO A 61 -2.67 -4.27 -22.77
C PRO A 61 -2.51 -2.92 -22.06
N LEU A 62 -1.93 -2.94 -20.86
CA LEU A 62 -1.78 -1.76 -20.00
C LEU A 62 -1.14 -0.62 -20.80
N SER A 63 -1.95 0.37 -21.15
CA SER A 63 -1.47 1.62 -21.72
C SER A 63 -0.68 2.40 -20.67
N THR A 64 0.22 3.29 -21.09
CA THR A 64 0.85 4.29 -20.20
C THR A 64 -0.17 5.24 -19.54
N LEU A 65 -1.43 5.23 -20.00
CA LEU A 65 -2.52 5.95 -19.37
C LEU A 65 -2.96 5.26 -18.08
N ARG A 66 -3.15 6.05 -17.03
CA ARG A 66 -3.67 5.64 -15.73
C ARG A 66 -5.12 5.18 -15.88
N ASN A 67 -5.37 3.94 -15.46
CA ASN A 67 -6.66 3.28 -15.58
C ASN A 67 -6.87 2.29 -14.43
N CYS A 68 -7.92 1.50 -14.56
CA CYS A 68 -8.35 0.54 -13.56
C CYS A 68 -7.43 -0.68 -13.36
N GLY A 69 -6.58 -0.96 -14.33
CA GLY A 69 -5.61 -2.03 -14.30
C GLY A 69 -4.26 -1.65 -13.70
N ASN A 70 -3.99 -0.36 -13.43
CA ASN A 70 -2.70 0.10 -12.89
C ASN A 70 -2.76 1.23 -11.85
N SER A 71 -3.96 1.67 -11.45
CA SER A 71 -4.10 2.73 -10.45
C SER A 71 -5.31 2.51 -9.56
N VAL A 72 -5.27 3.10 -8.37
CA VAL A 72 -6.34 2.99 -7.37
C VAL A 72 -6.43 4.26 -6.53
N PHE A 73 -7.62 4.56 -6.02
CA PHE A 73 -7.82 5.65 -5.08
C PHE A 73 -7.63 5.17 -3.63
N ILE A 74 -6.80 5.88 -2.86
CA ILE A 74 -6.47 5.56 -1.46
C ILE A 74 -6.63 6.81 -0.62
N ARG A 75 -7.19 6.68 0.59
CA ARG A 75 -7.17 7.76 1.58
C ARG A 75 -5.78 7.89 2.20
N LEU A 76 -5.16 9.06 2.06
CA LEU A 76 -3.82 9.32 2.57
C LEU A 76 -3.82 10.41 3.63
N PRO A 77 -3.03 10.26 4.71
CA PRO A 77 -2.75 11.37 5.61
C PRO A 77 -1.90 12.42 4.89
N ALA A 78 -2.03 13.69 5.29
CA ALA A 78 -1.34 14.81 4.65
C ALA A 78 0.19 14.64 4.52
N SER A 79 0.82 13.94 5.47
CA SER A 79 2.26 13.65 5.46
C SER A 79 2.71 12.71 4.32
N LEU A 80 1.79 11.94 3.75
CA LEU A 80 2.03 10.97 2.69
C LEU A 80 1.40 11.40 1.36
N ALA A 81 0.52 12.39 1.40
CA ALA A 81 -0.23 12.93 0.27
C ALA A 81 0.58 13.94 -0.58
N ILE A 82 1.80 13.56 -0.94
CA ILE A 82 2.74 14.37 -1.73
C ILE A 82 2.86 13.74 -3.13
N PRO A 83 2.51 14.44 -4.22
CA PRO A 83 2.72 13.93 -5.57
C PRO A 83 4.16 13.45 -5.81
N GLY A 84 4.31 12.28 -6.41
CA GLY A 84 5.59 11.60 -6.65
C GLY A 84 6.12 10.80 -5.46
N LYS A 85 5.50 10.89 -4.28
CA LYS A 85 5.95 10.11 -3.12
C LYS A 85 5.61 8.65 -3.26
N GLU A 86 6.58 7.79 -3.00
CA GLU A 86 6.37 6.35 -2.93
C GLU A 86 5.78 5.98 -1.57
N ILE A 87 4.76 5.12 -1.63
CA ILE A 87 4.08 4.60 -0.46
C ILE A 87 3.96 3.09 -0.58
N ARG A 88 4.00 2.43 0.58
CA ARG A 88 3.71 1.00 0.72
C ARG A 88 2.41 0.84 1.48
N PHE A 89 1.48 0.05 0.96
CA PHE A 89 0.20 -0.18 1.60
C PHE A 89 -0.23 -1.64 1.56
N VAL A 90 -1.07 -2.02 2.52
CA VAL A 90 -1.72 -3.34 2.56
C VAL A 90 -3.20 -3.13 2.32
N TYR A 91 -3.74 -3.76 1.29
CA TYR A 91 -5.18 -3.68 1.00
C TYR A 91 -5.96 -4.57 1.96
N ALA A 92 -7.11 -4.10 2.45
CA ALA A 92 -7.92 -4.81 3.44
C ALA A 92 -8.72 -5.97 2.83
N GLY A 93 -9.01 -5.91 1.53
CA GLY A 93 -9.76 -6.95 0.81
C GLY A 93 -11.25 -7.00 1.16
N THR A 94 -11.79 -5.93 1.76
CA THR A 94 -13.18 -5.84 2.21
C THR A 94 -14.13 -5.31 1.14
N GLU A 95 -13.59 -4.76 0.05
CA GLU A 95 -14.36 -4.16 -1.04
C GLU A 95 -14.53 -5.14 -2.22
N PRO A 96 -15.59 -4.99 -3.05
CA PRO A 96 -15.70 -5.74 -4.31
C PRO A 96 -14.50 -5.46 -5.22
N SER A 97 -14.06 -6.47 -5.97
CA SER A 97 -12.97 -6.34 -6.95
C SER A 97 -13.31 -5.29 -8.02
N CYS A 98 -12.27 -4.72 -8.65
CA CYS A 98 -12.39 -3.76 -9.76
C CYS A 98 -12.95 -2.37 -9.37
N LEU A 99 -12.26 -1.67 -8.45
CA LEU A 99 -12.72 -0.37 -7.92
C LEU A 99 -12.22 0.86 -8.66
N SER A 100 -11.34 0.71 -9.64
CA SER A 100 -10.71 1.86 -10.29
C SER A 100 -11.36 2.22 -11.64
N TYR A 101 -11.49 3.52 -11.87
CA TYR A 101 -11.72 4.29 -13.10
C TYR A 101 -13.12 4.58 -13.72
N SER A 102 -13.26 5.89 -14.01
CA SER A 102 -14.14 6.73 -14.85
C SER A 102 -15.56 7.14 -14.43
N PHE A 103 -16.38 6.33 -13.77
CA PHE A 103 -17.77 6.75 -13.50
C PHE A 103 -18.21 6.68 -12.03
N ALA A 104 -17.43 6.02 -11.17
CA ALA A 104 -17.57 6.06 -9.72
C ALA A 104 -16.21 5.76 -9.09
N PRO A 105 -15.35 6.76 -8.81
CA PRO A 105 -14.02 6.52 -8.28
C PRO A 105 -14.11 6.05 -6.82
N GLN A 106 -14.23 4.74 -6.64
CA GLN A 106 -14.23 4.11 -5.33
C GLN A 106 -12.78 3.97 -4.83
N HIS A 107 -12.63 4.03 -3.52
CA HIS A 107 -11.35 3.89 -2.85
C HIS A 107 -11.28 2.49 -2.25
N ILE A 108 -10.07 1.94 -2.20
CA ILE A 108 -9.83 0.72 -1.42
C ILE A 108 -9.61 1.09 0.05
N THR A 109 -9.94 0.17 0.94
CA THR A 109 -9.52 0.29 2.33
C THR A 109 -8.11 -0.26 2.48
N VAL A 110 -7.26 0.52 3.14
CA VAL A 110 -5.88 0.16 3.46
C VAL A 110 -5.76 -0.16 4.94
N LYS A 111 -5.24 -1.35 5.25
CA LYS A 111 -5.00 -1.81 6.63
C LYS A 111 -3.75 -1.17 7.22
N SER A 112 -2.73 -0.96 6.40
CA SER A 112 -1.43 -0.42 6.79
C SER A 112 -0.92 0.49 5.68
N LEU A 113 -0.26 1.57 6.06
CA LEU A 113 0.34 2.53 5.12
C LEU A 113 1.66 3.04 5.68
N ARG A 114 2.70 3.04 4.84
CA ARG A 114 4.05 3.49 5.19
C ARG A 114 4.62 4.35 4.06
N ALA A 115 5.44 5.33 4.42
CA ALA A 115 6.36 5.95 3.46
C ALA A 115 7.47 4.95 3.15
N ASP A 116 7.91 4.93 1.90
CA ASP A 116 9.24 4.42 1.56
C ASP A 116 10.29 5.54 1.65
#